data_AF-A0A1E1XTB7-F1
#
_entry.id   AF-A0A1E1XTB7-F1
#
_cell.length_a   1.000
_cell.length_b   1.000
_cell.length_c   1.000
_cell.angle_alpha   90.00
_cell.angle_beta   90.00
_cell.angle_gamma   90.00
#
_symmetry.space_group_name_H-M   'P 1'
#
loop_
_entity.id
_entity.type
_entity.pdbx_description
1 polymer ?
#
loop_
_entity_poly.entity_id
_entity_poly.type
_entity_poly.pdbx_seq_one_letter_code
_entity_poly.pdbx_strand_id
1 'polypeptide(L)'
;CPLDGNHYEEEDVALMDFPAEELLRREVKCWNEDNGCETVLAVSMVSEHFQRGCRYHSARCPKCSASVLCSYVCSHLSSECAAPSTPLAPESGHQPSNTEDATFSTAFRRIIEEQAREITAHLGQLITDVKCHGDGLNEMLHGINTFKEALSGEGTEARREIQESVTWGVRECASGNEQLKEHLITRTDNLSRNLDKLEKIIEDVLVTAKEQRYDSCSRILASIHELEVETRNNSERTLDRIKALHGRDEPRSEHTIFYVRGIKSLEEKALREGLAGYESEQVNLCGYCMSPGVYFSKDGESTHLHA
;
A
#
# COMPACT_ATOMS: atom_id res chain seq x y z
N CYS A 1 -28.91 -22.98 -7.21
CA CYS A 1 -27.86 -23.74 -7.88
C CYS A 1 -28.53 -25.03 -8.34
N PRO A 2 -28.52 -25.36 -9.63
CA PRO A 2 -29.20 -26.55 -10.15
C PRO A 2 -28.68 -27.90 -9.62
N LEU A 3 -27.49 -27.91 -9.02
CA LEU A 3 -26.86 -29.14 -8.49
C LEU A 3 -27.34 -29.50 -7.08
N ASP A 4 -27.67 -28.50 -6.25
CA ASP A 4 -28.00 -28.69 -4.84
C ASP A 4 -29.32 -28.02 -4.40
N GLY A 5 -29.95 -27.26 -5.30
CA GLY A 5 -31.20 -26.53 -5.05
C GLY A 5 -31.05 -25.27 -4.19
N ASN A 6 -29.84 -24.89 -3.78
CA ASN A 6 -29.61 -23.74 -2.90
C ASN A 6 -29.77 -22.41 -3.63
N HIS A 7 -30.21 -21.35 -2.95
CA HIS A 7 -30.25 -20.00 -3.54
C HIS A 7 -28.82 -19.45 -3.71
N TYR A 8 -28.58 -18.66 -4.76
CA TYR A 8 -27.32 -17.93 -4.98
C TYR A 8 -27.61 -16.60 -5.66
N GLU A 9 -26.81 -15.59 -5.35
CA GLU A 9 -26.85 -14.28 -6.00
C GLU A 9 -25.84 -14.23 -7.16
N GLU A 10 -25.99 -13.28 -8.08
CA GLU A 10 -25.10 -13.13 -9.23
C GLU A 10 -23.63 -12.87 -8.80
N GLU A 11 -23.46 -12.20 -7.65
CA GLU A 11 -22.17 -11.90 -7.02
C GLU A 11 -21.47 -13.17 -6.48
N ASP A 12 -22.22 -14.24 -6.21
CA ASP A 12 -21.67 -15.53 -5.74
C ASP A 12 -21.12 -16.38 -6.90
N VAL A 13 -21.30 -15.95 -8.16
CA VAL A 13 -20.91 -16.69 -9.36
C VAL A 13 -19.62 -16.13 -9.94
N ALA A 14 -18.53 -16.88 -9.82
CA ALA A 14 -17.29 -16.59 -10.52
C ALA A 14 -17.33 -17.14 -11.96
N LEU A 15 -17.04 -16.29 -12.95
CA LEU A 15 -16.79 -16.74 -14.31
C LEU A 15 -15.43 -17.44 -14.34
N MET A 16 -15.43 -18.75 -14.55
CA MET A 16 -14.21 -19.54 -14.67
C MET A 16 -13.89 -19.72 -16.14
N ASP A 17 -12.84 -19.01 -16.61
CA ASP A 17 -12.33 -19.21 -17.96
C ASP A 17 -11.56 -20.53 -18.02
N PHE A 18 -12.07 -21.47 -18.82
CA PHE A 18 -11.36 -22.69 -19.19
C PHE A 18 -10.82 -22.53 -20.61
N PRO A 19 -9.50 -22.49 -20.81
CA PRO A 19 -8.92 -22.41 -22.14
C PRO A 19 -9.45 -23.55 -23.01
N ALA A 20 -9.91 -23.23 -24.22
CA ALA A 20 -10.45 -24.22 -25.14
C ALA A 20 -9.44 -25.36 -25.40
N GLU A 21 -8.15 -25.02 -25.45
CA GLU A 21 -7.05 -25.96 -25.64
C GLU A 21 -6.91 -26.95 -24.48
N GLU A 22 -7.24 -26.57 -23.25
CA GLU A 22 -7.24 -27.47 -22.10
C GLU A 22 -8.44 -28.42 -22.12
N LEU A 23 -9.62 -27.91 -22.47
CA LEU A 23 -10.82 -28.73 -22.63
C LEU A 23 -10.65 -29.79 -23.74
N LEU A 24 -10.08 -29.38 -24.87
CA LEU A 24 -9.84 -30.25 -26.02
C LEU A 24 -8.82 -31.36 -25.74
N ARG A 25 -7.94 -31.18 -24.74
CA ARG A 25 -6.93 -32.17 -24.32
C ARG A 25 -7.44 -33.18 -23.29
N ARG A 26 -8.61 -32.95 -22.67
CA ARG A 26 -9.16 -33.89 -21.67
C ARG A 26 -9.50 -35.23 -22.33
N GLU A 27 -9.22 -36.31 -21.62
CA GLU A 27 -9.56 -37.65 -22.07
C GLU A 27 -11.02 -37.97 -21.76
N VAL A 28 -11.72 -38.52 -22.75
CA VAL A 28 -13.11 -38.93 -22.66
C VAL A 28 -13.29 -40.30 -23.31
N LYS A 29 -14.32 -41.02 -22.86
CA LYS A 29 -14.72 -42.28 -23.49
C LYS A 29 -15.53 -42.02 -24.75
N CYS A 30 -15.48 -42.96 -25.70
CA CYS A 30 -16.30 -42.93 -26.89
C CYS A 30 -17.80 -42.91 -26.55
N TRP A 31 -18.61 -42.16 -27.30
CA TRP A 31 -20.08 -42.14 -27.14
C TRP A 31 -20.75 -43.50 -27.33
N ASN A 32 -20.06 -44.45 -27.96
CA ASN A 32 -20.52 -45.82 -28.18
C ASN A 32 -19.98 -46.80 -27.11
N GLU A 33 -19.61 -46.32 -25.92
CA GLU A 33 -19.21 -47.18 -24.80
C GLU A 33 -20.29 -48.23 -24.49
N ASP A 34 -21.56 -47.82 -24.44
CA ASP A 34 -22.70 -48.72 -24.21
C ASP A 34 -22.85 -49.80 -25.30
N ASN A 35 -22.31 -49.54 -26.50
CA ASN A 35 -22.26 -50.49 -27.61
C ASN A 35 -20.96 -51.31 -27.66
N GLY A 36 -20.07 -51.16 -26.67
CA GLY A 36 -18.83 -51.93 -26.52
C GLY A 36 -17.56 -51.21 -26.97
N CYS A 37 -17.58 -49.90 -27.21
CA CYS A 37 -16.38 -49.16 -27.57
C CYS A 37 -15.58 -48.70 -26.34
N GLU A 38 -14.47 -49.37 -26.04
CA GLU A 38 -13.61 -49.04 -24.89
C GLU A 38 -12.56 -47.95 -25.17
N THR A 39 -12.64 -47.26 -26.32
CA THR A 39 -11.62 -46.27 -26.69
C THR A 39 -11.75 -45.02 -25.82
N VAL A 40 -10.63 -44.66 -25.16
CA VAL A 40 -10.44 -43.39 -24.45
C VAL A 40 -9.53 -42.51 -25.29
N LEU A 41 -9.94 -41.26 -25.51
CA LEU A 41 -9.18 -40.32 -26.34
C LEU A 41 -9.44 -38.86 -25.95
N ALA A 42 -8.57 -37.96 -26.41
CA ALA A 42 -8.77 -36.53 -26.23
C ALA A 42 -10.08 -36.04 -26.87
N VAL A 43 -10.77 -35.08 -26.25
CA VAL A 43 -12.02 -34.48 -26.77
C VAL A 43 -11.88 -34.03 -28.22
N SER A 44 -10.73 -33.44 -28.59
CA SER A 44 -10.44 -33.02 -29.98
C SER A 44 -10.54 -34.14 -31.02
N MET A 45 -10.32 -35.39 -30.61
CA MET A 45 -10.25 -36.55 -31.51
C MET A 45 -11.56 -37.35 -31.55
N VAL A 46 -12.56 -37.01 -30.71
CA VAL A 46 -13.80 -37.80 -30.56
C VAL A 46 -14.59 -37.87 -31.85
N SER A 47 -14.72 -36.74 -32.55
CA SER A 47 -15.44 -36.67 -33.82
C SER A 47 -14.76 -37.51 -34.91
N GLU A 48 -13.43 -37.45 -35.00
CA GLU A 48 -12.68 -38.25 -35.97
C GLU A 48 -12.79 -39.75 -35.68
N HIS A 49 -12.64 -40.13 -34.41
CA HIS A 49 -12.86 -41.52 -34.00
C HIS A 49 -14.26 -41.99 -34.36
N PHE A 50 -15.30 -41.22 -34.04
CA PHE A 50 -16.70 -41.60 -34.34
C PHE A 50 -16.92 -41.83 -35.84
N GLN A 51 -16.42 -40.93 -36.69
CA GLN A 51 -16.66 -40.99 -38.13
C GLN A 51 -15.83 -42.06 -38.84
N ARG A 52 -14.60 -42.29 -38.41
CA ARG A 52 -13.61 -43.08 -39.17
C ARG A 52 -13.13 -44.34 -38.46
N GLY A 53 -13.06 -44.31 -37.13
CA GLY A 53 -12.42 -45.37 -36.34
C GLY A 53 -13.39 -46.28 -35.59
N CYS A 54 -14.57 -45.78 -35.22
CA CYS A 54 -15.48 -46.48 -34.32
C CYS A 54 -16.24 -47.58 -35.06
N ARG A 55 -16.03 -48.84 -34.68
CA ARG A 55 -16.76 -50.00 -35.25
C ARG A 55 -18.08 -50.31 -34.54
N TYR A 56 -18.37 -49.58 -33.48
CA TYR A 56 -19.48 -49.78 -32.57
C TYR A 56 -20.56 -48.70 -32.69
N HIS A 57 -20.43 -47.76 -33.64
CA HIS A 57 -21.53 -46.85 -33.93
C HIS A 57 -22.66 -47.58 -34.67
N SER A 58 -23.90 -47.18 -34.37
CA SER A 58 -25.07 -47.69 -35.07
C SER A 58 -25.22 -47.03 -36.45
N ALA A 59 -25.44 -47.85 -37.46
CA ALA A 59 -25.79 -47.45 -38.82
C ALA A 59 -27.15 -48.00 -39.20
N ARG A 60 -27.88 -47.30 -40.08
CA ARG A 60 -29.15 -47.80 -40.62
C ARG A 60 -28.90 -48.59 -41.89
N CYS A 61 -29.45 -49.81 -41.95
CA CYS A 61 -29.43 -50.59 -43.18
C CYS A 61 -30.32 -49.92 -44.24
N PRO A 62 -29.83 -49.62 -45.45
CA PRO A 62 -30.64 -48.99 -46.50
C PRO A 62 -31.71 -49.93 -47.07
N LYS A 63 -31.61 -51.25 -46.85
CA LYS A 63 -32.57 -52.24 -47.36
C LYS A 63 -33.77 -52.46 -46.44
N CYS A 64 -33.55 -52.50 -45.13
CA CYS A 64 -34.60 -52.83 -44.15
C CYS A 64 -34.76 -51.80 -43.02
N SER A 65 -33.99 -50.71 -43.04
CA SER A 65 -33.98 -49.65 -42.02
C SER A 65 -33.59 -50.10 -40.60
N ALA A 66 -33.18 -51.36 -40.41
CA ALA A 66 -32.72 -51.87 -39.12
C ALA A 66 -31.47 -51.11 -38.66
N SER A 67 -31.40 -50.83 -37.36
CA SER A 67 -30.19 -50.32 -36.71
C SER A 67 -29.21 -51.48 -36.54
N VAL A 68 -28.04 -51.38 -37.13
CA VAL A 68 -26.98 -52.39 -37.10
C VAL A 68 -25.66 -51.73 -36.70
N LEU A 69 -24.85 -52.38 -35.89
CA LEU A 69 -23.50 -51.86 -35.58
C LEU A 69 -22.67 -51.87 -36.86
N CYS A 70 -21.85 -50.84 -37.04
CA CYS A 70 -20.97 -50.69 -38.21
C CYS A 70 -20.16 -51.97 -38.52
N SER A 71 -19.63 -52.63 -37.48
CA SER A 71 -18.92 -53.91 -37.57
C SER A 71 -19.72 -55.05 -38.21
N TYR A 72 -21.04 -55.06 -38.04
CA TYR A 72 -21.94 -56.11 -38.54
C TYR A 72 -22.73 -55.69 -39.78
N VAL A 73 -22.50 -54.50 -40.34
CA VAL A 73 -23.20 -54.04 -41.56
C VAL A 73 -22.95 -54.98 -42.74
N CYS A 74 -21.70 -55.38 -42.97
CA CYS A 74 -21.36 -56.28 -44.06
C CYS A 74 -22.02 -57.65 -43.88
N SER A 75 -21.94 -58.23 -42.68
CA SER A 75 -22.58 -59.52 -42.40
C SER A 75 -24.10 -59.44 -42.53
N HIS A 76 -24.72 -58.34 -42.08
CA HIS A 76 -26.15 -58.10 -42.19
C HIS A 76 -26.61 -57.97 -43.66
N LEU A 77 -25.81 -57.36 -44.53
CA LEU A 77 -26.13 -57.25 -45.96
C LEU A 77 -25.93 -58.58 -46.70
N SER A 78 -24.99 -59.40 -46.25
CA SER A 78 -24.69 -60.72 -46.81
C SER A 78 -25.69 -61.81 -46.38
N SER A 79 -26.22 -61.74 -45.15
CA SER A 79 -27.34 -62.57 -44.72
C SER A 79 -28.62 -61.96 -45.29
N GLU A 80 -29.26 -62.61 -46.27
CA GLU A 80 -30.50 -62.18 -46.95
C GLU A 80 -31.31 -61.17 -46.12
N CYS A 81 -30.98 -59.88 -46.31
CA CYS A 81 -31.59 -58.77 -45.61
C CYS A 81 -33.01 -58.70 -46.16
N ALA A 82 -33.93 -59.42 -45.52
CA ALA A 82 -35.26 -59.66 -46.04
C ALA A 82 -35.96 -58.32 -46.21
N ALA A 83 -36.17 -57.93 -47.46
CA ALA A 83 -37.22 -56.98 -47.77
C ALA A 83 -38.55 -57.59 -47.28
N PRO A 84 -39.53 -56.78 -46.85
CA PRO A 84 -40.89 -57.27 -46.65
C PRO A 84 -41.49 -57.64 -48.01
N SER A 85 -41.12 -58.82 -48.53
CA SER A 85 -41.67 -59.38 -49.75
C SER A 85 -42.86 -60.25 -49.37
N THR A 86 -44.06 -59.71 -49.54
CA THR A 86 -45.32 -60.47 -49.56
C THR A 86 -45.26 -61.49 -50.70
N PRO A 87 -45.34 -62.81 -50.46
CA PRO A 87 -45.45 -63.80 -51.52
C PRO A 87 -46.92 -64.00 -51.88
N LEU A 88 -47.29 -63.82 -53.15
CA LEU A 88 -48.53 -64.37 -53.70
C LEU A 88 -48.19 -65.61 -54.54
N ALA A 89 -48.89 -66.70 -54.20
CA ALA A 89 -48.78 -68.04 -54.73
C ALA A 89 -49.25 -68.13 -56.21
N PRO A 90 -48.84 -69.18 -56.94
CA PRO A 90 -49.13 -69.33 -58.37
C PRO A 90 -50.47 -70.05 -58.61
N GLU A 91 -51.37 -69.43 -59.37
CA GLU A 91 -52.51 -70.14 -59.97
C GLU A 91 -52.25 -70.45 -61.45
N SER A 92 -52.32 -71.76 -61.71
CA SER A 92 -52.60 -72.51 -62.93
C SER A 92 -52.74 -71.76 -64.28
N GLY A 93 -51.80 -72.13 -65.16
CA GLY A 93 -51.90 -72.33 -66.60
C GLY A 93 -53.11 -71.84 -67.39
N HIS A 94 -52.83 -70.92 -68.32
CA HIS A 94 -53.44 -70.87 -69.65
C HIS A 94 -52.45 -70.32 -70.68
N GLN A 95 -52.61 -70.78 -71.93
CA GLN A 95 -51.78 -70.53 -73.10
C GLN A 95 -51.43 -69.06 -73.36
N PRO A 96 -50.28 -68.77 -74.02
CA PRO A 96 -49.85 -67.42 -74.33
C PRO A 96 -50.69 -66.85 -75.48
N SER A 97 -51.70 -66.04 -75.14
CA SER A 97 -52.27 -65.08 -76.08
C SER A 97 -51.44 -63.80 -75.98
N ASN A 98 -50.72 -63.47 -77.05
CA ASN A 98 -49.80 -62.33 -77.20
C ASN A 98 -50.46 -60.93 -77.11
N THR A 99 -51.56 -60.79 -76.37
CA THR A 99 -52.37 -59.57 -76.28
C THR A 99 -52.38 -58.95 -74.87
N GLU A 100 -52.17 -59.75 -73.82
CA GLU A 100 -52.12 -59.26 -72.42
C GLU A 100 -50.73 -58.70 -72.07
N ASP A 101 -49.66 -59.29 -72.60
CA ASP A 101 -48.26 -58.87 -72.42
C ASP A 101 -47.98 -57.46 -73.00
N ALA A 102 -48.59 -57.14 -74.14
CA ALA A 102 -48.51 -55.81 -74.75
C ALA A 102 -49.21 -54.73 -73.90
N THR A 103 -50.28 -55.11 -73.20
CA THR A 103 -51.06 -54.21 -72.34
C THR A 103 -50.32 -53.95 -71.02
N PHE A 104 -49.76 -54.99 -70.39
CA PHE A 104 -48.92 -54.88 -69.19
C PHE A 104 -47.63 -54.09 -69.45
N SER A 105 -46.95 -54.34 -70.57
CA SER A 105 -45.72 -53.63 -70.95
C SER A 105 -45.98 -52.13 -71.20
N THR A 106 -47.12 -51.77 -71.79
CA THR A 106 -47.54 -50.37 -71.97
C THR A 106 -47.86 -49.69 -70.63
N ALA A 107 -48.55 -50.39 -69.71
CA ALA A 107 -48.86 -49.85 -68.38
C ALA A 107 -47.59 -49.61 -67.54
N PHE A 108 -46.65 -50.55 -67.56
CA PHE A 108 -45.37 -50.44 -66.85
C PHE A 108 -44.48 -49.33 -67.43
N ARG A 109 -44.43 -49.21 -68.77
CA ARG A 109 -43.75 -48.09 -69.45
C ARG A 109 -44.30 -46.73 -69.00
N ARG A 110 -45.62 -46.59 -68.91
CA ARG A 110 -46.27 -45.35 -68.45
C ARG A 110 -45.89 -45.00 -67.01
N ILE A 111 -45.80 -45.99 -66.12
CA ILE A 111 -45.38 -45.78 -64.73
C ILE A 111 -43.92 -45.28 -64.68
N ILE A 112 -43.02 -45.92 -65.45
CA ILE A 112 -41.62 -45.48 -65.54
C ILE A 112 -41.52 -44.07 -66.12
N GLU A 113 -42.28 -43.75 -67.16
CA GLU A 113 -42.27 -42.43 -67.79
C GLU A 113 -42.83 -41.34 -66.85
N GLU A 114 -43.85 -41.64 -66.05
CA GLU A 114 -44.34 -40.74 -65.00
C GLU A 114 -43.28 -40.56 -63.91
N GLN A 115 -42.70 -41.65 -63.41
CA GLN A 115 -41.67 -41.60 -62.37
C GLN A 115 -40.40 -40.88 -62.84
N ALA A 116 -40.02 -41.04 -64.12
CA ALA A 116 -38.92 -40.29 -64.73
C ALA A 116 -39.25 -38.80 -64.84
N ARG A 117 -40.50 -38.43 -65.16
CA ARG A 117 -40.96 -37.02 -65.17
C ARG A 117 -40.92 -36.43 -63.77
N GLU A 118 -41.41 -37.15 -62.75
CA GLU A 118 -41.36 -36.71 -61.36
C GLU A 118 -39.92 -36.52 -60.88
N ILE A 119 -39.04 -37.49 -61.11
CA ILE A 119 -37.61 -37.39 -60.75
C ILE A 119 -36.98 -36.17 -61.44
N THR A 120 -37.25 -35.97 -62.73
CA THR A 120 -36.73 -34.81 -63.48
C THR A 120 -37.21 -33.49 -62.88
N ALA A 121 -38.49 -33.40 -62.49
CA ALA A 121 -39.04 -32.22 -61.85
C ALA A 121 -38.39 -31.95 -60.48
N HIS A 122 -38.19 -32.99 -59.66
CA HIS A 122 -37.55 -32.87 -58.35
C HIS A 122 -36.08 -32.45 -58.47
N LEU A 123 -35.34 -33.02 -59.44
CA LEU A 123 -33.96 -32.62 -59.71
C LEU A 123 -33.89 -31.16 -60.20
N GLY A 124 -34.82 -30.75 -61.05
CA GLY A 124 -34.93 -29.36 -61.51
C GLY A 124 -35.19 -28.38 -60.36
N GLN A 125 -36.08 -28.74 -59.43
CA GLN A 125 -36.34 -27.95 -58.22
C GLN A 125 -35.09 -27.87 -57.33
N LEU A 126 -34.44 -29.01 -57.07
CA LEU A 126 -33.25 -29.07 -56.23
C LEU A 126 -32.10 -28.23 -56.79
N ILE A 127 -31.88 -28.22 -58.10
CA ILE A 127 -30.89 -27.35 -58.75
C ILE A 127 -31.22 -25.87 -58.51
N THR A 128 -32.50 -25.51 -58.60
CA THR A 128 -32.97 -24.14 -58.37
C THR A 128 -32.75 -23.73 -56.91
N ASP A 129 -33.09 -24.60 -55.97
CA ASP A 129 -32.92 -24.36 -54.53
C ASP A 129 -31.42 -24.22 -54.16
N VAL A 130 -30.57 -25.11 -54.68
CA VAL A 130 -29.11 -25.04 -54.48
C VAL A 130 -28.55 -23.72 -55.00
N LYS A 131 -29.02 -23.26 -56.16
CA LYS A 131 -28.61 -21.96 -56.71
C LYS A 131 -29.05 -20.80 -55.82
N CYS A 132 -30.31 -20.80 -55.38
CA CYS A 132 -30.85 -19.77 -54.48
C CYS A 132 -30.08 -19.73 -53.15
N HIS A 133 -29.76 -20.89 -52.57
CA HIS A 133 -28.91 -20.96 -51.38
C HIS A 133 -27.49 -20.43 -51.65
N GLY A 134 -26.92 -20.71 -52.82
CA GLY A 134 -25.61 -20.16 -53.23
C GLY A 134 -25.62 -18.64 -53.31
N ASP A 135 -26.67 -18.06 -53.88
CA ASP A 135 -26.85 -16.60 -53.94
C ASP A 135 -26.98 -16.00 -52.52
N GLY A 136 -27.79 -16.62 -51.64
CA GLY A 136 -27.93 -16.19 -50.24
C GLY A 136 -26.62 -16.30 -49.43
N LEU A 137 -25.82 -17.34 -49.67
CA LEU A 137 -24.48 -17.47 -49.06
C LEU A 137 -23.53 -16.38 -49.54
N ASN A 138 -23.59 -16.00 -50.82
CA ASN A 138 -22.80 -14.90 -51.36
C ASN A 138 -23.21 -13.55 -50.77
N GLU A 139 -24.50 -13.29 -50.60
CA GLU A 139 -25.00 -12.08 -49.94
C GLU A 139 -24.54 -12.00 -48.48
N MET A 140 -24.63 -13.11 -47.73
CA MET A 140 -24.11 -13.17 -46.37
C MET A 140 -22.60 -12.92 -46.32
N LEU A 141 -21.83 -13.52 -47.24
CA LEU A 141 -20.39 -13.28 -47.33
C LEU A 141 -20.08 -11.80 -47.58
N HIS A 142 -20.83 -11.15 -48.47
CA HIS A 142 -20.69 -9.72 -48.71
C HIS A 142 -21.03 -8.90 -47.46
N GLY A 143 -22.13 -9.22 -46.77
CA GLY A 143 -22.52 -8.55 -45.52
C GLY A 143 -21.45 -8.68 -44.43
N ILE A 144 -20.88 -9.87 -44.26
CA ILE A 144 -19.80 -10.13 -43.30
C ILE A 144 -18.56 -9.30 -43.65
N ASN A 145 -18.19 -9.21 -44.93
CA ASN A 145 -17.05 -8.43 -45.36
C ASN A 145 -17.25 -6.93 -45.12
N THR A 146 -18.43 -6.39 -45.45
CA THR A 146 -18.77 -4.99 -45.18
C THR A 146 -18.75 -4.71 -43.67
N PHE A 147 -19.30 -5.61 -42.85
CA PHE A 147 -19.26 -5.47 -41.40
C PHE A 147 -17.82 -5.50 -40.85
N LYS A 148 -16.99 -6.42 -41.36
CA LYS A 148 -15.56 -6.52 -40.99
C LYS A 148 -14.81 -5.23 -41.33
N GLU A 149 -15.06 -4.64 -42.50
CA GLU A 149 -14.44 -3.37 -42.92
C GLU A 149 -14.89 -2.21 -42.03
N ALA A 150 -16.19 -2.12 -41.73
CA ALA A 150 -16.73 -1.12 -40.82
C ALA A 150 -16.11 -1.22 -39.42
N LEU A 151 -16.09 -2.43 -38.85
CA LEU A 151 -15.51 -2.67 -37.52
C LEU A 151 -14.00 -2.36 -37.50
N SER A 152 -13.28 -2.70 -38.57
CA SER A 152 -11.86 -2.37 -38.69
C SER A 152 -11.64 -0.85 -38.77
N GLY A 153 -12.49 -0.14 -39.53
CA GLY A 153 -12.48 1.31 -39.64
C GLY A 153 -12.74 2.00 -38.29
N GLU A 154 -13.81 1.61 -37.60
CA GLU A 154 -14.14 2.12 -36.26
C GLU A 154 -13.02 1.85 -35.25
N GLY A 155 -12.43 0.65 -35.28
CA GLY A 155 -11.29 0.31 -34.42
C GLY A 155 -10.05 1.17 -34.68
N THR A 156 -9.77 1.52 -35.95
CA THR A 156 -8.66 2.43 -36.28
C THR A 156 -8.94 3.86 -35.87
N GLU A 157 -10.18 4.32 -36.00
CA GLU A 157 -10.57 5.68 -35.63
C GLU A 157 -10.57 5.88 -34.12
N ALA A 158 -11.18 4.96 -33.36
CA ALA A 158 -11.15 4.99 -31.90
C ALA A 158 -9.70 4.96 -31.36
N ARG A 159 -8.82 4.16 -31.99
CA ARG A 159 -7.39 4.16 -31.66
C ARG A 159 -6.74 5.52 -31.93
N ARG A 160 -7.06 6.17 -33.04
CA ARG A 160 -6.53 7.49 -33.40
C ARG A 160 -6.97 8.56 -32.40
N GLU A 161 -8.25 8.59 -32.06
CA GLU A 161 -8.81 9.53 -31.07
C GLU A 161 -8.17 9.34 -29.69
N ILE A 162 -8.04 8.10 -29.23
CA ILE A 162 -7.35 7.80 -27.96
C ILE A 162 -5.90 8.25 -28.01
N GLN A 163 -5.19 7.95 -29.11
CA GLN A 163 -3.79 8.34 -29.27
C GLN A 163 -3.62 9.86 -29.25
N GLU A 164 -4.51 10.61 -29.91
CA GLU A 164 -4.49 12.07 -29.93
C GLU A 164 -4.79 12.66 -28.55
N SER A 165 -5.82 12.15 -27.86
CA SER A 165 -6.19 12.55 -26.50
C SER A 165 -5.04 12.31 -25.51
N VAL A 166 -4.43 11.12 -25.54
CA VAL A 166 -3.28 10.78 -24.70
C VAL A 166 -2.08 11.67 -25.02
N THR A 167 -1.79 11.88 -26.31
CA THR A 167 -0.67 12.74 -26.73
C THR A 167 -0.86 14.18 -26.28
N TRP A 168 -2.10 14.69 -26.34
CA TRP A 168 -2.46 16.00 -25.82
C TRP A 168 -2.23 16.08 -24.32
N GLY A 169 -2.80 15.15 -23.55
CA GLY A 169 -2.68 15.13 -22.09
C GLY A 169 -1.23 15.06 -21.63
N VAL A 170 -0.39 14.25 -22.29
CA VAL A 170 1.05 14.17 -22.00
C VAL A 170 1.75 15.51 -22.23
N ARG A 171 1.42 16.24 -23.30
CA ARG A 171 2.02 17.57 -23.58
C ARG A 171 1.59 18.60 -22.55
N GLU A 172 0.33 18.59 -22.15
CA GLU A 172 -0.20 19.51 -21.14
C GLU A 172 0.45 19.26 -19.78
N CYS A 173 0.56 17.99 -19.35
CA CYS A 173 1.28 17.63 -18.14
C CYS A 173 2.76 18.04 -18.19
N ALA A 174 3.43 17.84 -19.33
CA ALA A 174 4.83 18.25 -19.48
C ALA A 174 5.00 19.78 -19.36
N SER A 175 4.09 20.56 -19.96
CA SER A 175 4.09 22.02 -19.84
C SER A 175 3.83 22.48 -18.40
N GLY A 176 2.84 21.90 -17.73
CA GLY A 176 2.55 22.20 -16.33
C GLY A 176 3.72 21.87 -15.40
N ASN A 177 4.42 20.76 -15.64
CA ASN A 177 5.60 20.38 -14.88
C ASN A 177 6.76 21.38 -15.05
N GLU A 178 7.00 21.89 -16.26
CA GLU A 178 8.07 22.87 -16.47
C GLU A 178 7.74 24.21 -15.78
N GLN A 179 6.48 24.66 -15.84
CA GLN A 179 6.03 25.85 -15.11
C GLN A 179 6.18 25.68 -13.59
N LEU A 180 5.78 24.53 -13.05
CA LEU A 180 5.92 24.24 -11.62
C LEU A 180 7.39 24.25 -11.19
N LYS A 181 8.28 23.66 -12.00
CA LYS A 181 9.72 23.64 -11.76
C LYS A 181 10.30 25.05 -11.75
N GLU A 182 9.94 25.90 -12.71
CA GLU A 182 10.36 27.31 -12.73
C GLU A 182 9.88 28.08 -11.50
N HIS A 183 8.63 27.85 -11.08
CA HIS A 183 8.06 28.43 -9.87
C HIS A 183 8.82 28.00 -8.60
N LEU A 184 9.19 26.71 -8.50
CA LEU A 184 9.95 26.18 -7.37
C LEU A 184 11.37 26.73 -7.33
N ILE A 185 12.05 26.85 -8.48
CA ILE A 185 13.37 27.48 -8.58
C ILE A 185 13.29 28.93 -8.08
N THR A 186 12.37 29.71 -8.64
CA THR A 186 12.17 31.12 -8.25
C THR A 186 11.88 31.27 -6.75
N ARG A 187 11.04 30.40 -6.20
CA ARG A 187 10.71 30.42 -4.77
C ARG A 187 11.91 30.06 -3.90
N THR A 188 12.72 29.10 -4.33
CA THR A 188 13.94 28.68 -3.65
C THR A 188 14.99 29.80 -3.66
N ASP A 189 15.19 30.45 -4.79
CA ASP A 189 16.11 31.59 -4.93
C ASP A 189 15.67 32.76 -4.04
N ASN A 190 14.38 33.05 -4.00
CA ASN A 190 13.83 34.08 -3.12
C ASN A 190 14.07 33.77 -1.64
N LEU A 191 13.90 32.50 -1.24
CA LEU A 191 14.15 32.06 0.13
C LEU A 191 15.65 32.18 0.47
N SER A 192 16.54 31.73 -0.41
CA SER A 192 17.99 31.85 -0.23
C SER A 192 18.39 33.32 -0.01
N ARG A 193 17.94 34.21 -0.89
CA ARG A 193 18.23 35.66 -0.77
C ARG A 193 17.71 36.26 0.54
N ASN A 194 16.58 35.76 1.05
CA ASN A 194 16.03 36.23 2.32
C ASN A 194 16.81 35.68 3.51
N LEU A 195 17.29 34.44 3.43
CA LEU A 195 18.18 33.85 4.44
C LEU A 195 19.51 34.59 4.51
N ASP A 196 20.15 34.89 3.36
CA ASP A 196 21.40 35.65 3.32
C ASP A 196 21.23 37.06 3.93
N LYS A 197 20.09 37.71 3.67
CA LYS A 197 19.75 39.00 4.29
C LYS A 197 19.58 38.88 5.80
N LEU A 198 18.89 37.83 6.26
CA LEU A 198 18.67 37.60 7.68
C LEU A 198 19.99 37.30 8.40
N GLU A 199 20.86 36.50 7.80
CA GLU A 199 22.20 36.21 8.29
C GLU A 199 22.99 37.50 8.47
N LYS A 200 23.03 38.35 7.43
CA LYS A 200 23.71 39.65 7.51
C LYS A 200 23.15 40.54 8.62
N ILE A 201 21.82 40.59 8.78
CA ILE A 201 21.19 41.37 9.85
C ILE A 201 21.63 40.84 11.22
N ILE A 202 21.69 39.51 11.39
CA ILE A 202 22.13 38.88 12.64
C ILE A 202 23.60 39.22 12.92
N GLU A 203 24.47 39.17 11.91
CA GLU A 203 25.88 39.55 12.04
C GLU A 203 26.03 41.01 12.47
N ASP A 204 25.34 41.94 11.80
CA ASP A 204 25.38 43.37 12.11
C ASP A 204 24.91 43.64 13.55
N VAL A 205 23.82 42.99 13.99
CA VAL A 205 23.32 43.08 15.38
C VAL A 205 24.35 42.54 16.38
N LEU A 206 25.01 41.41 16.07
CA LEU A 206 26.02 40.82 16.93
C LEU A 206 27.26 41.72 17.06
N VAL A 207 27.72 42.34 15.98
CA VAL A 207 28.83 43.30 16.00
C VAL A 207 28.46 44.51 16.85
N THR A 208 27.30 45.10 16.59
CA THR A 208 26.80 46.28 17.33
C THR A 208 26.67 45.98 18.83
N ALA A 209 26.11 44.82 19.19
CA ALA A 209 25.96 44.43 20.59
C ALA A 209 27.31 44.21 21.29
N LYS A 210 28.32 43.68 20.57
CA LYS A 210 29.68 43.55 21.12
C LYS A 210 30.29 44.92 21.39
N GLU A 211 30.21 45.84 20.44
CA GLU A 211 30.72 47.21 20.59
C GLU A 211 30.07 47.93 21.78
N GLN A 212 28.74 47.93 21.85
CA GLN A 212 27.99 48.52 22.97
C GLN A 212 28.38 47.92 24.33
N ARG A 213 28.67 46.61 24.36
CA ARG A 213 29.14 45.93 25.58
C ARG A 213 30.54 46.39 25.97
N TYR A 214 31.47 46.48 25.01
CA TYR A 214 32.82 46.99 25.27
C TYR A 214 32.79 48.44 25.77
N ASP A 215 31.98 49.29 25.16
CA ASP A 215 31.80 50.68 25.59
C ASP A 215 31.21 50.76 27.00
N SER A 216 30.18 49.98 27.30
CA SER A 216 29.59 49.91 28.64
C SER A 216 30.59 49.44 29.69
N CYS A 217 31.35 48.37 29.41
CA CYS A 217 32.39 47.88 30.30
C CYS A 217 33.48 48.93 30.53
N SER A 218 33.90 49.66 29.48
CA SER A 218 34.90 50.73 29.58
C SER A 218 34.40 51.88 30.45
N ARG A 219 33.13 52.27 30.31
CA ARG A 219 32.48 53.28 31.17
C ARG A 219 32.43 52.84 32.63
N ILE A 220 32.04 51.59 32.90
CA ILE A 220 32.01 51.03 34.26
C ILE A 220 33.41 51.03 34.88
N LEU A 221 34.43 50.60 34.13
CA LEU A 221 35.82 50.61 34.59
C LEU A 221 36.31 52.01 34.93
N ALA A 222 36.00 53.00 34.09
CA ALA A 222 36.34 54.40 34.36
C ALA A 222 35.67 54.89 35.65
N SER A 223 34.38 54.60 35.85
CA SER A 223 33.66 54.95 37.08
C SER A 223 34.22 54.26 38.33
N ILE A 224 34.66 52.99 38.22
CA ILE A 224 35.32 52.30 39.33
C ILE A 224 36.63 53.01 39.70
N HIS A 225 37.46 53.34 38.72
CA HIS A 225 38.73 54.02 38.97
C HIS A 225 38.52 55.41 39.60
N GLU A 226 37.52 56.16 39.15
CA GLU A 226 37.16 57.46 39.71
C GLU A 226 36.73 57.33 41.18
N LEU A 227 35.90 56.33 41.49
CA LEU A 227 35.45 56.01 42.85
C LEU A 227 36.62 55.56 43.75
N GLU A 228 37.58 54.79 43.22
CA GLU A 228 38.79 54.39 43.95
C GLU A 228 39.67 55.59 44.32
N VAL A 229 39.87 56.52 43.38
CA VAL A 229 40.62 57.76 43.62
C VAL A 229 39.92 58.61 44.68
N GLU A 230 38.59 58.77 44.58
CA GLU A 230 37.81 59.51 45.56
C GLU A 230 37.86 58.85 46.94
N THR A 231 37.72 57.53 47.02
CA THR A 231 37.80 56.76 48.27
C THR A 231 39.19 56.92 48.91
N ARG A 232 40.27 56.87 48.10
CA ARG A 232 41.64 57.10 48.57
C ARG A 232 41.79 58.50 49.14
N ASN A 233 41.38 59.54 48.43
CA ASN A 233 41.43 60.93 48.91
C ASN A 233 40.63 61.14 50.20
N ASN A 234 39.44 60.53 50.29
CA ASN A 234 38.61 60.60 51.50
C ASN A 234 39.26 59.86 52.68
N SER A 235 39.87 58.71 52.43
CA SER A 235 40.60 57.96 53.46
C SER A 235 41.81 58.73 53.97
N GLU A 236 42.57 59.39 53.09
CA GLU A 236 43.72 60.21 53.45
C GLU A 236 43.31 61.43 54.29
N ARG A 237 42.25 62.14 53.87
CA ARG A 237 41.63 63.22 54.67
C ARG A 237 41.18 62.76 56.05
N THR A 238 40.59 61.56 56.13
CA THR A 238 40.15 60.97 57.40
C THR A 238 41.36 60.68 58.29
N LEU A 239 42.42 60.12 57.72
CA LEU A 239 43.65 59.78 58.43
C LEU A 239 44.38 61.03 58.93
N ASP A 240 44.39 62.12 58.15
CA ASP A 240 44.93 63.41 58.58
C ASP A 240 44.12 64.02 59.73
N ARG A 241 42.79 63.91 59.71
CA ARG A 241 41.94 64.31 60.84
C ARG A 241 42.24 63.49 62.10
N ILE A 242 42.44 62.18 61.96
CA ILE A 242 42.82 61.30 63.08
C ILE A 242 44.19 61.69 63.64
N LYS A 243 45.19 61.97 62.78
CA LYS A 243 46.52 62.44 63.20
C LYS A 243 46.43 63.79 63.93
N ALA A 244 45.61 64.72 63.43
CA ALA A 244 45.40 66.02 64.07
C ALA A 244 44.79 65.88 65.49
N LEU A 245 43.97 64.85 65.72
CA LEU A 245 43.44 64.53 67.04
C LEU A 245 44.49 63.88 67.95
N HIS A 246 45.38 63.04 67.41
CA HIS A 246 46.49 62.42 68.16
C HIS A 246 47.61 63.39 68.54
N GLY A 247 47.64 64.60 67.97
CA GLY A 247 48.54 65.68 68.42
C GLY A 247 48.13 66.32 69.75
N ARG A 248 46.99 65.91 70.34
CA ARG A 248 46.61 66.27 71.71
C ARG A 248 46.75 65.04 72.60
N ASP A 249 47.74 65.11 73.48
CA ASP A 249 47.98 64.27 74.65
C ASP A 249 47.86 62.77 74.41
N GLU A 250 49.03 62.14 74.26
CA GLU A 250 49.26 60.75 74.57
C GLU A 250 48.61 60.45 75.94
N PRO A 251 47.53 59.63 76.00
CA PRO A 251 46.89 59.36 77.27
C PRO A 251 47.91 58.57 78.09
N ARG A 252 48.49 59.25 79.08
CA ARG A 252 49.25 58.61 80.15
C ARG A 252 48.38 57.48 80.67
N SER A 253 48.71 56.25 80.26
CA SER A 253 48.01 55.06 80.69
C SER A 253 48.38 54.85 82.15
N GLU A 254 47.66 55.51 83.05
CA GLU A 254 47.72 55.25 84.49
C GLU A 254 47.17 53.83 84.70
N HIS A 255 48.09 52.88 84.84
CA HIS A 255 47.74 51.48 85.05
C HIS A 255 47.10 51.36 86.44
N THR A 256 45.81 51.03 86.49
CA THR A 256 45.13 50.74 87.76
C THR A 256 45.29 49.26 88.05
N ILE A 257 46.02 48.93 89.13
CA ILE A 257 46.32 47.55 89.53
C ILE A 257 45.38 47.14 90.67
N PHE A 258 44.68 46.01 90.52
CA PHE A 258 43.78 45.45 91.54
C PHE A 258 44.38 44.19 92.16
N TYR A 259 44.40 44.13 93.49
CA TYR A 259 44.88 42.96 94.22
C TYR A 259 43.72 42.09 94.69
N VAL A 260 43.67 40.85 94.20
CA VAL A 260 42.67 39.85 94.60
C VAL A 260 43.23 39.07 95.79
N ARG A 261 42.61 39.20 96.97
CA ARG A 261 43.01 38.46 98.18
C ARG A 261 42.30 37.11 98.23
N GLY A 262 42.97 36.10 98.79
CA GLY A 262 42.36 34.79 99.06
C GLY A 262 42.17 33.91 97.82
N ILE A 263 42.99 34.08 96.77
CA ILE A 263 42.80 33.42 95.47
C ILE A 263 42.68 31.88 95.57
N LYS A 264 43.50 31.23 96.41
CA LYS A 264 43.41 29.78 96.63
C LYS A 264 42.08 29.35 97.25
N SER A 265 41.53 30.16 98.16
CA SER A 265 40.24 29.88 98.76
C SER A 265 39.10 30.01 97.74
N LEU A 266 39.22 30.92 96.77
CA LEU A 266 38.25 31.07 95.67
C LEU A 266 38.35 29.90 94.69
N GLU A 267 39.56 29.48 94.35
CA GLU A 267 39.82 28.32 93.49
C GLU A 267 39.24 27.03 94.09
N GLU A 268 39.53 26.74 95.37
CA GLU A 268 38.96 25.60 96.09
C GLU A 268 37.44 25.67 96.18
N LYS A 269 36.89 26.88 96.38
CA LYS A 269 35.44 27.10 96.41
C LYS A 269 34.83 26.81 95.04
N ALA A 270 35.45 27.25 93.95
CA ALA A 270 34.99 26.95 92.59
C ALA A 270 35.09 25.45 92.26
N LEU A 271 36.13 24.73 92.71
CA LEU A 271 36.23 23.28 92.53
C LEU A 271 35.09 22.52 93.23
N ARG A 272 34.60 23.03 94.36
CA ARG A 272 33.47 22.45 95.11
C ARG A 272 32.11 22.87 94.56
N GLU A 273 31.91 24.16 94.30
CA GLU A 273 30.61 24.77 94.02
C GLU A 273 30.36 25.04 92.52
N GLY A 274 31.37 24.82 91.67
CA GLY A 274 31.33 25.06 90.23
C GLY A 274 31.73 26.48 89.82
N LEU A 275 31.53 27.48 90.69
CA LEU A 275 31.85 28.88 90.43
C LEU A 275 32.20 29.63 91.74
N ALA A 276 33.21 30.50 91.72
CA ALA A 276 33.48 31.41 92.83
C ALA A 276 34.01 32.76 92.32
N GLY A 277 33.42 33.87 92.79
CA GLY A 277 33.80 35.22 92.39
C GLY A 277 34.39 36.05 93.52
N TYR A 278 35.22 37.02 93.15
CA TYR A 278 35.69 38.12 93.97
C TYR A 278 35.38 39.42 93.24
N GLU A 279 34.74 40.36 93.92
CA GLU A 279 34.54 41.72 93.44
C GLU A 279 35.31 42.67 94.35
N SER A 280 36.04 43.62 93.75
CA SER A 280 36.69 44.69 94.49
C SER A 280 35.71 45.83 94.83
N GLU A 281 36.17 46.76 95.66
CA GLU A 281 35.43 48.00 95.91
C GLU A 281 35.19 48.77 94.60
N GLN A 282 34.13 49.58 94.56
CA GLN A 282 33.83 50.40 93.39
C GLN A 282 34.96 51.38 93.12
N VAL A 283 35.41 51.40 91.88
CA VAL A 283 36.40 52.32 91.34
C VAL A 283 35.87 53.00 90.10
N ASN A 284 36.38 54.19 89.84
CA ASN A 284 36.00 54.97 88.68
C ASN A 284 37.03 54.79 87.57
N LEU A 285 36.71 53.97 86.57
CA LEU A 285 37.56 53.70 85.41
C LEU A 285 36.98 54.41 84.18
N CYS A 286 37.73 55.36 83.64
CA CYS A 286 37.33 56.13 82.45
C CYS A 286 35.94 56.81 82.58
N GLY A 287 35.57 57.26 83.78
CA GLY A 287 34.29 57.91 84.06
C GLY A 287 33.13 56.96 84.39
N TYR A 288 33.37 55.65 84.41
CA TYR A 288 32.41 54.63 84.83
C TYR A 288 32.74 54.14 86.24
N CYS A 289 31.77 54.23 87.15
CA CYS A 289 31.86 53.61 88.47
C CYS A 289 31.53 52.12 88.36
N MET A 290 32.53 51.25 88.54
CA MET A 290 32.39 49.80 88.44
C MET A 290 33.18 49.09 89.53
N SER A 291 32.84 47.83 89.81
CA SER A 291 33.57 46.95 90.74
C SER A 291 34.29 45.87 89.92
N PRO A 292 35.56 46.07 89.54
CA PRO A 292 36.35 45.05 88.88
C PRO A 292 36.41 43.82 89.77
N GLY A 293 36.21 42.66 89.16
CA GLY A 293 36.21 41.39 89.86
C GLY A 293 36.86 40.33 89.00
N VAL A 294 37.13 39.20 89.61
CA VAL A 294 37.52 37.99 88.90
C VAL A 294 36.67 36.85 89.40
N TYR A 295 36.44 35.85 88.55
CA TYR A 295 35.78 34.63 88.99
C TYR A 295 36.49 33.40 88.44
N PHE A 296 36.41 32.32 89.20
CA PHE A 296 36.85 31.00 88.81
C PHE A 296 35.65 30.17 88.40
N SER A 297 35.75 29.50 87.25
CA SER A 297 34.78 28.52 86.77
C SER A 297 35.43 27.13 86.74
N LYS A 298 34.70 26.09 87.15
CA LYS A 298 35.19 24.71 87.13
C LYS A 298 35.09 24.12 85.72
N ASP A 299 36.17 23.50 85.26
CA ASP A 299 36.23 22.74 84.01
C ASP A 299 36.88 21.38 84.28
N GLY A 300 36.05 20.35 84.49
CA GLY A 300 36.51 19.03 84.90
C GLY A 300 37.15 19.03 86.30
N GLU A 301 38.44 18.69 86.37
CA GLU A 301 39.25 18.66 87.60
C GLU A 301 40.07 19.95 87.82
N SER A 302 39.99 20.93 86.91
CA SER A 302 40.68 22.21 87.01
C SER A 302 39.70 23.40 87.08
N THR A 303 40.23 24.60 87.27
CA THR A 303 39.47 25.86 87.24
C THR A 303 40.11 26.88 86.32
N HIS A 304 39.29 27.66 85.60
CA HIS A 304 39.72 28.78 84.76
C HIS A 304 39.43 30.12 85.44
N LEU A 305 40.38 31.05 85.36
CA LEU A 305 40.24 32.41 85.87
C LEU A 305 39.72 33.34 84.77
N HIS A 306 38.66 34.09 85.07
CA HIS A 306 38.09 35.14 84.22
C HIS A 306 38.15 36.48 84.95
N ALA A 307 38.40 37.56 84.20
CA ALA A 307 38.42 38.95 84.66
C ALA A 307 37.43 39.80 83.87
#